data_AF-A0A6J6E0Z9-F1
#
_entry.id   AF-A0A6J6E0Z9-F1
#
_cell.length_a   1.000
_cell.length_b   1.000
_cell.length_c   1.000
_cell.angle_alpha   90.00
_cell.angle_beta   90.00
_cell.angle_gamma   90.00
#
_symmetry.space_group_name_H-M   'P 1'
#
loop_
_entity.id
_entity.type
_entity.pdbx_description
1 polymer ?
#
loop_
_entity_poly.entity_id
_entity_poly.type
_entity_poly.pdbx_seq_one_letter_code
_entity_poly.pdbx_strand_id
1 'polypeptide(L)'
;MRLSVSNFEILSANAVRRALRAGEKDVAPRVSDLDALASSTGGKVEIESLEEGRESLILQQLISAAVLTVYKELAPGSMMGEVITAFETGTIAHVGEDIPSAELIALFNDIPALRAPVLVLTEGDESPAVLASAVEFVLEGLHLTRRLNKDASGTKATYRSRG
;
A
#
# COMPACT_ATOMS: atom_id res chain seq x y z
N MET A 1 20.03 -2.04 -17.49
CA MET A 1 18.75 -2.24 -16.79
C MET A 1 19.01 -2.77 -15.38
N ARG A 2 19.36 -1.91 -14.40
CA ARG A 2 19.67 -2.32 -13.00
C ARG A 2 18.73 -1.70 -11.96
N LEU A 3 17.96 -0.67 -12.33
CA LEU A 3 17.13 0.06 -11.38
C LEU A 3 15.91 -0.75 -10.92
N SER A 4 15.14 -1.32 -11.85
CA SER A 4 13.96 -2.14 -11.53
C SER A 4 14.30 -3.36 -10.69
N VAL A 5 15.39 -4.06 -11.01
CA VAL A 5 15.90 -5.21 -10.24
C VAL A 5 16.28 -4.77 -8.83
N SER A 6 17.09 -3.72 -8.67
CA SER A 6 17.44 -3.22 -7.34
C SER A 6 16.22 -2.73 -6.54
N ASN A 7 15.24 -2.12 -7.20
CA ASN A 7 14.00 -1.70 -6.55
C ASN A 7 13.20 -2.90 -6.07
N PHE A 8 13.11 -3.97 -6.87
CA PHE A 8 12.46 -5.20 -6.46
C PHE A 8 13.18 -5.90 -5.29
N GLU A 9 14.51 -5.95 -5.31
CA GLU A 9 15.31 -6.49 -4.20
C GLU A 9 15.09 -5.72 -2.90
N ILE A 10 15.02 -4.38 -2.99
CA ILE A 10 14.83 -3.51 -1.83
C ILE A 10 13.40 -3.56 -1.31
N LEU A 11 12.41 -3.63 -2.20
CA LEU A 11 11.01 -3.89 -1.85
C LEU A 11 10.89 -5.21 -1.08
N SER A 12 11.49 -6.28 -1.62
CA SER A 12 11.48 -7.61 -0.99
C SER A 12 12.20 -7.63 0.35
N ALA A 13 13.37 -6.99 0.44
CA ALA A 13 14.13 -6.88 1.69
C ALA A 13 13.36 -6.10 2.76
N ASN A 14 12.68 -5.01 2.40
CA ASN A 14 11.87 -4.25 3.35
C ASN A 14 10.65 -5.04 3.83
N ALA A 15 9.98 -5.75 2.92
CA ALA A 15 8.87 -6.63 3.28
C ALA A 15 9.31 -7.73 4.26
N VAL A 16 10.48 -8.35 4.03
CA VAL A 16 11.07 -9.35 4.94
C VAL A 16 11.40 -8.74 6.30
N ARG A 17 12.00 -7.54 6.31
CA ARG A 17 12.31 -6.82 7.55
C ARG A 17 11.05 -6.55 8.38
N ARG A 18 9.97 -6.08 7.74
CA ARG A 18 8.66 -5.88 8.37
C ARG A 18 8.11 -7.20 8.94
N ALA A 19 8.10 -8.26 8.14
CA ALA A 19 7.61 -9.57 8.57
C ALA A 19 8.38 -10.11 9.79
N LEU A 20 9.72 -10.02 9.78
CA LEU A 20 10.56 -10.44 10.90
C LEU A 20 10.27 -9.67 12.19
N ARG A 21 10.05 -8.34 12.08
CA ARG A 21 9.67 -7.50 13.24
C ARG A 21 8.31 -7.87 13.82
N ALA A 22 7.37 -8.24 12.96
CA ALA A 22 6.03 -8.69 13.34
C ALA A 22 5.99 -10.18 13.76
N GLY A 23 7.09 -10.93 13.63
CA GLY A 23 7.13 -12.37 13.92
C GLY A 23 6.40 -13.24 12.90
N GLU A 24 6.25 -12.75 11.67
CA GLU A 24 5.55 -13.42 10.57
C GLU A 24 6.46 -14.43 9.85
N LYS A 25 5.86 -15.53 9.38
CA LYS A 25 6.57 -16.60 8.66
C LYS A 25 6.40 -16.51 7.15
N ASP A 26 5.26 -15.99 6.71
CA ASP A 26 4.95 -15.74 5.31
C ASP A 26 5.03 -14.24 5.04
N VAL A 27 5.52 -13.87 3.87
CA VAL A 27 5.75 -12.46 3.51
C VAL A 27 5.27 -12.17 2.10
N ALA A 28 4.55 -11.06 1.97
CA ALA A 28 4.21 -10.45 0.70
C ALA A 28 4.53 -8.94 0.81
N PRO A 29 5.12 -8.31 -0.21
CA PRO A 29 5.28 -6.85 -0.24
C PRO A 29 3.93 -6.13 -0.15
N ARG A 30 3.87 -5.04 0.61
CA ARG A 30 2.71 -4.14 0.71
C ARG A 30 3.07 -2.75 0.17
N VAL A 31 2.08 -1.86 0.05
CA VAL A 31 2.29 -0.47 -0.39
C VAL A 31 3.32 0.25 0.50
N SER A 32 3.26 0.04 1.81
CA SER A 32 4.21 0.62 2.78
C SER A 32 5.66 0.20 2.55
N ASP A 33 5.90 -0.91 1.85
CA ASP A 33 7.26 -1.33 1.51
C ASP A 33 7.86 -0.55 0.33
N LEU A 34 7.04 0.17 -0.45
CA LEU A 34 7.49 1.02 -1.56
C LEU A 34 8.26 2.26 -1.07
N ASP A 35 8.06 2.69 0.17
CA ASP A 35 8.79 3.83 0.75
C ASP A 35 10.31 3.58 0.80
N ALA A 36 10.73 2.31 0.87
CA ALA A 36 12.15 1.93 0.85
C ALA A 36 12.83 2.25 -0.49
N LEU A 37 12.07 2.43 -1.59
CA LEU A 37 12.61 2.73 -2.91
C LEU A 37 13.29 4.11 -3.00
N ALA A 38 12.97 5.03 -2.09
CA ALA A 38 13.66 6.32 -1.98
C ALA A 38 15.15 6.19 -1.73
N SER A 39 15.52 5.29 -0.83
CA SER A 39 16.92 5.03 -0.49
C SER A 39 17.74 4.47 -1.66
N SER A 40 17.09 3.80 -2.63
CA SER A 40 17.75 3.11 -3.74
C SER A 40 17.79 3.90 -5.04
N THR A 41 16.82 4.80 -5.21
CA THR A 41 16.59 5.54 -6.45
C THR A 41 17.32 6.89 -6.45
N GLY A 42 17.53 7.49 -5.27
CA GLY A 42 18.17 8.82 -5.14
C GLY A 42 19.60 8.92 -5.68
N GLY A 43 20.32 7.81 -5.84
CA GLY A 43 21.66 7.79 -6.45
C GLY A 43 21.68 7.30 -7.91
N LYS A 44 20.52 7.01 -8.51
CA LYS A 44 20.37 6.38 -9.83
C LYS A 44 19.52 7.17 -10.81
N VAL A 45 18.92 8.27 -10.38
CA VAL A 45 18.09 9.17 -11.20
C VAL A 45 18.76 10.53 -11.19
N GLU A 46 19.03 11.08 -12.38
CA GLU A 46 19.46 12.46 -12.52
C GLU A 46 18.24 13.36 -12.35
N ILE A 47 18.29 14.23 -11.34
CA ILE A 47 17.26 15.24 -11.10
C ILE A 47 17.84 16.58 -11.57
N GLU A 48 17.05 17.32 -12.34
CA GLU A 48 17.47 18.63 -12.84
C GLU A 48 17.77 19.56 -11.67
N SER A 49 18.77 20.43 -11.83
CA SER A 49 19.29 21.32 -10.76
C SER A 49 18.23 22.25 -10.14
N LEU A 50 17.10 22.47 -10.81
CA LEU A 50 15.98 23.25 -10.31
C LEU A 50 15.14 22.52 -9.24
N GLU A 51 15.29 21.20 -9.13
CA GLU A 51 14.55 20.33 -8.21
C GLU A 51 15.45 19.70 -7.12
N GLU A 52 16.69 20.19 -6.96
CA GLU A 52 17.59 19.80 -5.85
C GLU A 52 16.92 20.04 -4.49
N GLY A 53 16.94 19.03 -3.63
CA GLY A 53 16.28 19.02 -2.31
C GLY A 53 14.82 18.57 -2.30
N ARG A 54 14.22 18.24 -3.46
CA ARG A 54 12.84 17.71 -3.59
C ARG A 54 12.79 16.26 -4.06
N GLU A 55 13.91 15.56 -4.07
CA GLU A 55 14.05 14.24 -4.67
C GLU A 55 13.11 13.22 -4.03
N SER A 56 13.01 13.24 -2.69
CA SER A 56 12.11 12.35 -1.95
C SER A 56 10.64 12.61 -2.27
N LEU A 57 10.25 13.88 -2.47
CA LEU A 57 8.87 14.25 -2.78
C LEU A 57 8.49 13.81 -4.20
N ILE A 58 9.38 14.05 -5.16
CA ILE A 58 9.18 13.63 -6.56
C ILE A 58 9.03 12.11 -6.63
N LEU A 59 9.89 11.37 -5.92
CA LEU A 59 9.78 9.91 -5.93
C LEU A 59 8.48 9.43 -5.28
N GLN A 60 8.06 10.01 -4.16
CA GLN A 60 6.77 9.67 -3.55
C GLN A 60 5.61 9.92 -4.53
N GLN A 61 5.63 11.03 -5.26
CA GLN A 61 4.63 11.32 -6.30
C GLN A 61 4.66 10.29 -7.43
N LEU A 62 5.85 9.86 -7.88
CA LEU A 62 6.00 8.81 -8.90
C LEU A 62 5.46 7.47 -8.40
N ILE A 63 5.75 7.09 -7.15
CA ILE A 63 5.22 5.87 -6.52
C ILE A 63 3.69 5.95 -6.45
N SER A 64 3.13 7.04 -5.92
CA SER A 64 1.67 7.23 -5.86
C SER A 64 1.03 7.18 -7.24
N ALA A 65 1.63 7.77 -8.26
CA ALA A 65 1.13 7.72 -9.62
C ALA A 65 1.17 6.29 -10.20
N ALA A 66 2.24 5.53 -9.93
CA ALA A 66 2.36 4.13 -10.33
C ALA A 66 1.29 3.26 -9.64
N VAL A 67 1.13 3.40 -8.32
CA VAL A 67 0.10 2.68 -7.55
C VAL A 67 -1.30 3.01 -8.08
N LEU A 68 -1.61 4.28 -8.32
CA LEU A 68 -2.90 4.69 -8.88
C LEU A 68 -3.15 4.09 -10.27
N THR A 69 -2.11 3.98 -11.08
CA THR A 69 -2.20 3.40 -12.44
C THR A 69 -2.58 1.92 -12.35
N VAL A 70 -1.82 1.14 -11.57
CA VAL A 70 -2.09 -0.29 -11.35
C VAL A 70 -3.45 -0.50 -10.69
N TYR A 71 -3.83 0.36 -9.74
CA TYR A 71 -5.13 0.27 -9.07
C TYR A 71 -6.29 0.44 -10.05
N LYS A 72 -6.19 1.41 -10.98
CA LYS A 72 -7.24 1.62 -12.00
C LYS A 72 -7.38 0.44 -12.96
N GLU A 73 -6.32 -0.31 -13.19
CA GLU A 73 -6.30 -1.49 -14.05
C GLU A 73 -6.88 -2.72 -13.34
N LEU A 74 -6.52 -2.93 -12.07
CA LEU A 74 -6.83 -4.18 -11.35
C LEU A 74 -8.06 -4.11 -10.43
N ALA A 75 -8.46 -2.91 -10.01
CA ALA A 75 -9.49 -2.70 -9.00
C ALA A 75 -10.63 -1.80 -9.52
N PRO A 76 -11.58 -2.36 -10.31
CA PRO A 76 -12.67 -1.58 -10.89
C PRO A 76 -13.54 -0.95 -9.79
N GLY A 77 -13.83 0.34 -9.93
CA GLY A 77 -14.56 1.12 -8.92
C GLY A 77 -15.97 0.61 -8.59
N SER A 78 -16.57 -0.21 -9.47
CA SER A 78 -17.88 -0.84 -9.23
C SER A 78 -17.91 -1.79 -8.03
N MET A 79 -16.76 -2.35 -7.63
CA MET A 79 -16.65 -3.27 -6.49
C MET A 79 -16.41 -2.57 -5.15
N MET A 80 -16.20 -1.25 -5.17
CA MET A 80 -15.73 -0.51 -4.00
C MET A 80 -16.83 0.24 -3.25
N GLY A 81 -18.06 0.27 -3.77
CA GLY A 81 -19.16 1.02 -3.19
C GLY A 81 -19.41 0.66 -1.72
N GLU A 82 -19.60 -0.63 -1.42
CA GLU A 82 -19.87 -1.10 -0.07
C GLU A 82 -18.66 -0.95 0.86
N VAL A 83 -17.43 -1.05 0.33
CA VAL A 83 -16.20 -0.77 1.10
C VAL A 83 -16.19 0.69 1.53
N ILE A 84 -16.51 1.62 0.63
CA ILE A 84 -16.59 3.05 0.95
C ILE A 84 -17.67 3.30 2.01
N THR A 85 -18.86 2.70 1.85
CA THR A 85 -19.94 2.80 2.84
C THR A 85 -19.51 2.30 4.23
N ALA A 86 -18.73 1.23 4.32
CA ALA A 86 -18.21 0.74 5.61
C ALA A 86 -17.26 1.76 6.29
N PHE A 87 -16.48 2.52 5.52
CA PHE A 87 -15.67 3.61 6.08
C PHE A 87 -16.51 4.81 6.50
N GLU A 88 -17.58 5.12 5.76
CA GLU A 88 -18.52 6.19 6.11
C GLU A 88 -19.26 5.93 7.44
N THR A 89 -19.43 4.67 7.85
CA THR A 89 -20.02 4.30 9.14
C THR A 89 -19.02 4.29 10.31
N GLY A 90 -17.77 4.73 10.09
CA GLY A 90 -16.79 4.96 11.16
C GLY A 90 -15.62 3.98 11.18
N THR A 91 -15.45 3.15 10.15
CA THR A 91 -14.26 2.28 10.06
C THR A 91 -12.98 3.11 9.90
N ILE A 92 -11.95 2.71 10.64
CA ILE A 92 -10.61 3.27 10.59
C ILE A 92 -9.64 2.12 10.34
N ALA A 93 -8.69 2.32 9.43
CA ALA A 93 -7.67 1.32 9.11
C ALA A 93 -6.27 1.88 9.35
N HIS A 94 -5.44 1.11 10.04
CA HIS A 94 -4.04 1.45 10.27
C HIS A 94 -3.15 0.57 9.40
N VAL A 95 -2.13 1.17 8.79
CA VAL A 95 -1.13 0.47 7.97
C VAL A 95 0.26 1.04 8.28
N GLY A 96 1.30 0.33 7.85
CA GLY A 96 2.68 0.78 7.99
C GLY A 96 3.66 -0.33 8.31
N GLU A 97 4.93 0.07 8.47
CA GLU A 97 6.05 -0.86 8.69
C GLU A 97 5.91 -1.67 10.00
N ASP A 98 5.31 -1.09 11.04
CA ASP A 98 5.12 -1.77 12.33
C ASP A 98 3.71 -2.36 12.51
N ILE A 99 2.89 -2.38 11.45
CA ILE A 99 1.54 -2.95 11.51
C ILE A 99 1.60 -4.42 11.02
N PRO A 100 1.31 -5.40 11.89
CA PRO A 100 1.26 -6.81 11.50
C PRO A 100 0.16 -7.06 10.46
N SER A 101 0.40 -8.03 9.59
CA SER A 101 -0.58 -8.53 8.61
C SER A 101 -1.86 -8.99 9.31
N ALA A 102 -1.76 -9.53 10.52
CA ALA A 102 -2.91 -9.90 11.34
C ALA A 102 -3.91 -8.76 11.60
N GLU A 103 -3.46 -7.51 11.72
CA GLU A 103 -4.37 -6.35 11.89
C GLU A 103 -5.15 -6.07 10.60
N LEU A 104 -4.51 -6.21 9.44
CA LEU A 104 -5.18 -6.06 8.14
C LEU A 104 -6.12 -7.24 7.86
N ILE A 105 -5.80 -8.45 8.34
CA ILE A 105 -6.71 -9.60 8.29
C ILE A 105 -7.91 -9.40 9.20
N ALA A 106 -7.74 -8.81 10.39
CA ALA A 106 -8.87 -8.45 11.24
C ALA A 106 -9.80 -7.47 10.51
N LEU A 107 -9.24 -6.41 9.92
CA LEU A 107 -10.01 -5.46 9.09
C LEU A 107 -10.73 -6.14 7.92
N PHE A 108 -10.06 -7.06 7.22
CA PHE A 108 -10.64 -7.84 6.12
C PHE A 108 -11.84 -8.68 6.57
N ASN A 109 -11.77 -9.28 7.75
CA ASN A 109 -12.86 -10.05 8.32
C ASN A 109 -14.01 -9.18 8.84
N ASP A 110 -13.69 -8.02 9.41
CA ASP A 110 -14.66 -7.08 9.98
C ASP A 110 -15.42 -6.28 8.90
N ILE A 111 -14.87 -6.17 7.69
CA ILE A 111 -15.52 -5.53 6.54
C ILE A 111 -15.78 -6.59 5.45
N PRO A 112 -16.92 -7.31 5.48
CA PRO A 112 -17.26 -8.32 4.48
C PRO A 112 -17.18 -7.84 3.03
N ALA A 113 -17.46 -6.54 2.80
CA ALA A 113 -17.37 -5.90 1.49
C ALA A 113 -15.94 -5.91 0.89
N LEU A 114 -14.88 -6.04 1.70
CA LEU A 114 -13.51 -6.19 1.21
C LEU A 114 -13.28 -7.55 0.53
N ARG A 115 -14.08 -8.58 0.85
CA ARG A 115 -13.83 -9.96 0.39
C ARG A 115 -13.76 -10.07 -1.12
N ALA A 116 -14.79 -9.61 -1.83
CA ALA A 116 -14.86 -9.71 -3.28
C ALA A 116 -13.70 -8.98 -4.00
N PRO A 117 -13.44 -7.67 -3.77
CA PRO A 117 -12.36 -6.97 -4.46
C PRO A 117 -10.97 -7.51 -4.11
N VAL A 118 -10.73 -7.90 -2.87
CA VAL A 118 -9.44 -8.47 -2.45
C VAL A 118 -9.20 -9.83 -3.11
N LEU A 119 -10.18 -10.75 -3.11
CA LEU A 119 -9.99 -12.07 -3.71
C LEU A 119 -9.81 -12.02 -5.24
N VAL A 120 -10.37 -11.01 -5.91
CA VAL A 120 -10.07 -10.75 -7.33
C VAL A 120 -8.61 -10.35 -7.51
N LEU A 121 -8.09 -9.46 -6.66
CA LEU A 121 -6.69 -9.02 -6.72
C LEU A 121 -5.70 -10.13 -6.39
N THR A 122 -6.06 -11.07 -5.51
CA THR A 122 -5.19 -12.17 -5.08
C THR A 122 -5.37 -13.44 -5.90
N GLU A 123 -6.22 -13.42 -6.92
CA GLU A 123 -6.59 -14.60 -7.71
C GLU A 123 -7.07 -15.78 -6.83
N GLY A 124 -7.71 -15.46 -5.70
CA GLY A 124 -8.20 -16.43 -4.72
C GLY A 124 -7.17 -16.92 -3.70
N ASP A 125 -5.93 -16.41 -3.69
CA ASP A 125 -4.98 -16.68 -2.60
C ASP A 125 -5.45 -16.00 -1.31
N GLU A 126 -5.72 -16.80 -0.29
CA GLU A 126 -6.20 -16.38 1.04
C GLU A 126 -5.10 -16.46 2.12
N SER A 127 -3.82 -16.57 1.73
CA SER A 127 -2.72 -16.54 2.70
C SER A 127 -2.68 -15.16 3.39
N PRO A 128 -2.43 -15.10 4.72
CA PRO A 128 -2.51 -13.86 5.49
C PRO A 128 -1.65 -12.71 4.95
N ALA A 129 -0.44 -13.02 4.46
CA ALA A 129 0.45 -12.02 3.92
C ALA A 129 -0.09 -11.41 2.61
N VAL A 130 -0.63 -12.25 1.72
CA VAL A 130 -1.18 -11.84 0.42
C VAL A 130 -2.47 -11.04 0.60
N LEU A 131 -3.37 -11.50 1.47
CA LEU A 131 -4.58 -10.75 1.82
C LEU A 131 -4.25 -9.39 2.44
N ALA A 132 -3.29 -9.30 3.37
CA ALA A 132 -2.87 -8.03 3.95
C ALA A 132 -2.29 -7.08 2.88
N SER A 133 -1.49 -7.59 1.94
CA SER A 133 -0.99 -6.79 0.81
C SER A 133 -2.12 -6.22 -0.05
N ALA A 134 -3.08 -7.06 -0.42
CA ALA A 134 -4.21 -6.64 -1.25
C ALA A 134 -5.14 -5.65 -0.52
N VAL A 135 -5.41 -5.87 0.77
CA VAL A 135 -6.17 -4.91 1.60
C VAL A 135 -5.48 -3.54 1.60
N GLU A 136 -4.18 -3.50 1.87
CA GLU A 136 -3.42 -2.26 1.89
C GLU A 136 -3.42 -1.55 0.53
N PHE A 137 -3.32 -2.31 -0.56
CA PHE A 137 -3.42 -1.80 -1.92
C PHE A 137 -4.79 -1.18 -2.23
N VAL A 138 -5.88 -1.83 -1.79
CA VAL A 138 -7.23 -1.27 -1.91
C VAL A 138 -7.36 0.05 -1.16
N LEU A 139 -6.88 0.12 0.09
CA LEU A 139 -6.95 1.33 0.91
C LEU A 139 -6.17 2.50 0.27
N GLU A 140 -4.96 2.25 -0.21
CA GLU A 140 -4.16 3.27 -0.91
C GLU A 140 -4.85 3.71 -2.20
N GLY A 141 -5.40 2.79 -2.99
CA GLY A 141 -6.13 3.11 -4.21
C GLY A 141 -7.38 3.96 -3.96
N LEU A 142 -8.15 3.64 -2.91
CA LEU A 142 -9.28 4.45 -2.47
C LEU A 142 -8.84 5.85 -2.01
N HIS A 143 -7.70 5.97 -1.35
CA HIS A 143 -7.13 7.27 -1.02
C HIS A 143 -6.73 8.06 -2.27
N LEU A 144 -5.98 7.46 -3.19
CA LEU A 144 -5.49 8.11 -4.42
C LEU A 144 -6.61 8.48 -5.40
N THR A 145 -7.74 7.78 -5.34
CA THR A 145 -8.99 8.11 -6.06
C THR A 145 -9.91 9.05 -5.28
N ARG A 146 -9.42 9.62 -4.16
CA ARG A 146 -10.09 10.61 -3.33
C ARG A 146 -11.40 10.10 -2.69
N ARG A 147 -11.48 8.81 -2.39
CA ARG A 147 -12.59 8.16 -1.66
C ARG A 147 -12.31 8.04 -0.17
N LEU A 148 -11.05 7.92 0.24
CA LEU A 148 -10.62 7.94 1.65
C LEU A 148 -9.62 9.07 1.90
N ASN A 149 -9.59 9.56 3.14
CA ASN A 149 -8.50 10.38 3.63
C ASN A 149 -7.38 9.48 4.17
N LYS A 150 -6.13 9.91 4.03
CA LYS A 150 -4.95 9.27 4.59
C LYS A 150 -4.21 10.28 5.46
N ASP A 151 -4.04 9.97 6.73
CA ASP A 151 -3.17 10.71 7.64
C ASP A 151 -1.88 9.91 7.82
N ALA A 152 -0.78 10.37 7.22
CA ALA A 152 0.53 9.71 7.31
C ALA A 152 1.39 10.37 8.40
N SER A 153 2.06 9.54 9.19
CA SER A 153 3.02 9.98 10.22
C SER A 153 4.18 8.98 10.28
N GLY A 154 5.35 9.41 9.78
CA GLY A 154 6.51 8.53 9.65
C GLY A 154 6.21 7.34 8.74
N THR A 155 6.43 6.13 9.25
CA THR A 155 6.21 4.85 8.54
C THR A 155 4.80 4.27 8.74
N LYS A 156 3.88 5.05 9.32
CA LYS A 156 2.49 4.66 9.59
C LYS A 156 1.52 5.55 8.85
N ALA A 157 0.41 4.99 8.43
CA ALA A 157 -0.71 5.75 7.88
C ALA A 157 -2.04 5.25 8.43
N THR A 158 -2.98 6.17 8.54
CA THR A 158 -4.36 5.88 8.94
C THR A 158 -5.31 6.29 7.83
N TYR A 159 -6.16 5.37 7.40
CA TYR A 159 -7.24 5.64 6.46
C TYR A 159 -8.58 5.77 7.17
N ARG A 160 -9.37 6.75 6.74
CA ARG A 160 -10.70 7.03 7.27
C ARG A 160 -11.59 7.66 6.19
N SER A 161 -12.90 7.64 6.42
CA SER A 161 -13.85 8.39 5.58
C SER A 161 -13.47 9.87 5.48
N ARG A 162 -13.92 10.52 4.41
CA ARG A 162 -13.60 11.92 4.13
C ARG A 162 -14.33 12.92 5.05
N GLY A 163 -15.41 12.49 5.69
CA GLY A 163 -16.32 13.35 6.45
C GLY A 163 -17.43 13.92 5.58
#